data_AF-A0A951CU92-F1
#
_entry.id   AF-A0A951CU92-F1
#
_cell.length_a   1.000
_cell.length_b   1.000
_cell.length_c   1.000
_cell.angle_alpha   90.00
_cell.angle_beta   90.00
_cell.angle_gamma   90.00
#
_symmetry.space_group_name_H-M   'P 1'
#
loop_
_entity.id
_entity.type
_entity.pdbx_description
1 polymer ?
#
loop_
_entity_poly.entity_id
_entity_poly.type
_entity_poly.pdbx_seq_one_letter_code
_entity_poly.pdbx_strand_id
1 'polypeptide(L)'
;KSLEAIAKEYGLTVKTAAPFNMNGAAEGIGAASTLSAAFKADVGDIVGPIAAQTGQFVCQVSQKIPADMTQYAQNKGSVVQEITQQRMSIQQPLFRQSVVDELKRRKKIKMNDAALSRLLSSYQS
;
A
#
# COMPACT_ATOMS: atom_id res chain seq x y z
N LYS A 1 28.37 11.20 6.29
CA LYS A 1 28.96 9.90 5.91
C LYS A 1 28.12 9.35 4.76
N SER A 2 28.72 8.92 3.65
CA SER A 2 27.96 8.37 2.51
C SER A 2 27.40 6.99 2.86
N LEU A 3 26.24 6.64 2.29
CA LEU A 3 25.64 5.32 2.46
C LEU A 3 26.62 4.21 2.05
N GLU A 4 27.46 4.46 1.05
CA GLU A 4 28.50 3.56 0.56
C GLU A 4 29.60 3.33 1.61
N ALA A 5 29.98 4.34 2.38
CA ALA A 5 30.97 4.20 3.44
C ALA A 5 30.45 3.32 4.58
N ILE A 6 29.17 3.48 4.95
CA ILE A 6 28.49 2.65 5.94
C ILE A 6 28.33 1.23 5.39
N ALA A 7 27.86 1.08 4.15
CA ALA A 7 27.69 -0.24 3.53
C ALA A 7 29.01 -1.01 3.45
N LYS A 8 30.12 -0.35 3.11
CA LYS A 8 31.46 -0.96 3.07
C LYS A 8 31.97 -1.36 4.45
N GLU A 9 31.64 -0.61 5.50
CA GLU A 9 31.98 -0.90 6.90
C GLU A 9 31.19 -2.12 7.43
N TYR A 10 29.97 -2.33 6.94
CA TYR A 10 29.10 -3.46 7.33
C TYR A 10 29.08 -4.63 6.32
N GLY A 11 29.89 -4.58 5.26
CA GLY A 11 29.92 -5.63 4.21
C GLY A 11 28.62 -5.75 3.40
N LEU A 12 27.80 -4.70 3.36
CA LEU A 12 26.51 -4.68 2.68
C LEU A 12 26.66 -4.18 1.23
N THR A 13 25.87 -4.73 0.31
CA THR A 13 25.86 -4.30 -1.10
C THR A 13 24.83 -3.19 -1.30
N VAL A 14 25.27 -2.01 -1.77
CA VAL A 14 24.36 -0.95 -2.19
C VAL A 14 23.80 -1.30 -3.56
N LYS A 15 22.47 -1.36 -3.67
CA LYS A 15 21.76 -1.51 -4.95
C LYS A 15 20.89 -0.28 -5.18
N THR A 16 20.83 0.14 -6.44
CA THR A 16 19.95 1.24 -6.87
C THR A 16 18.70 0.64 -7.49
N ALA A 17 17.54 0.99 -6.94
CA ALA A 17 16.26 0.63 -7.55
C ALA A 17 16.01 1.48 -8.80
N ALA A 18 15.40 0.88 -9.84
CA ALA A 18 14.88 1.63 -10.98
C ALA A 18 13.82 2.66 -10.55
N PRO A 19 13.54 3.72 -11.34
CA PRO A 19 12.51 4.71 -10.98
C PRO A 19 11.14 4.07 -10.76
N PHE A 20 10.49 4.41 -9.64
CA PHE A 20 9.15 3.92 -9.27
C PHE A 20 8.28 5.04 -8.69
N ASN A 21 6.96 4.84 -8.71
CA ASN A 21 5.98 5.74 -8.09
C ASN A 21 5.41 5.13 -6.80
N MET A 22 4.63 5.90 -6.03
CA MET A 22 4.06 5.47 -4.75
C MET A 22 3.12 4.25 -4.83
N ASN A 23 2.54 3.99 -6.01
CA ASN A 23 1.64 2.86 -6.25
C ASN A 23 2.39 1.62 -6.80
N GLY A 24 3.67 1.76 -7.14
CA GLY A 24 4.49 0.71 -7.72
C GLY A 24 5.25 -0.12 -6.68
N ALA A 25 6.35 -0.71 -7.14
CA ALA A 25 7.28 -1.46 -6.30
C ALA A 25 8.71 -0.99 -6.54
N ALA A 26 9.49 -0.93 -5.47
CA ALA A 26 10.92 -0.75 -5.52
C ALA A 26 11.61 -2.11 -5.64
N GLU A 27 12.43 -2.27 -6.67
CA GLU A 27 13.15 -3.51 -6.94
C GLU A 27 14.03 -3.92 -5.74
N GLY A 28 13.90 -5.17 -5.29
CA GLY A 28 14.67 -5.71 -4.16
C GLY A 28 14.15 -5.36 -2.75
N ILE A 29 13.27 -4.37 -2.61
CA ILE A 29 12.68 -3.98 -1.32
C ILE A 29 11.23 -4.44 -1.23
N GLY A 30 10.42 -4.16 -2.26
CA GLY A 30 8.99 -4.51 -2.29
C GLY A 30 8.08 -3.32 -2.61
N ALA A 31 6.86 -3.33 -2.09
CA ALA A 31 5.85 -2.31 -2.39
C ALA A 31 6.33 -0.89 -2.01
N ALA A 32 6.15 0.09 -2.89
CA ALA A 32 6.59 1.47 -2.66
C ALA A 32 5.89 2.15 -1.47
N SER A 33 4.75 1.62 -1.04
CA SER A 33 4.03 2.05 0.18
C SER A 33 4.87 1.90 1.46
N THR A 34 5.77 0.91 1.52
CA THR A 34 6.69 0.76 2.67
C THR A 34 7.75 1.85 2.71
N LEU A 35 8.03 2.49 1.56
CA LEU A 35 9.01 3.56 1.37
C LEU A 35 8.40 4.96 1.46
N SER A 36 7.22 5.12 2.07
CA SER A 36 6.51 6.41 2.17
C SER A 36 7.36 7.56 2.74
N ALA A 37 8.29 7.25 3.66
CA ALA A 37 9.24 8.23 4.20
C ALA A 37 10.29 8.70 3.17
N ALA A 38 10.70 7.84 2.23
CA ALA A 38 11.63 8.18 1.16
C ALA A 38 11.04 9.17 0.14
N PHE A 39 9.72 9.11 -0.10
CA PHE A 39 9.07 10.09 -0.95
C PHE A 39 8.96 11.48 -0.30
N LYS A 40 9.00 11.56 1.03
CA LYS A 40 8.95 12.82 1.79
C LYS A 40 10.33 13.44 1.99
N ALA A 41 11.34 12.63 2.24
CA ALA A 41 12.73 13.06 2.48
C ALA A 41 13.37 13.70 1.24
N ASP A 42 14.34 14.58 1.39
CA ASP A 42 14.98 15.29 0.27
C ASP A 42 16.03 14.45 -0.45
N VAL A 43 16.43 14.88 -1.65
CA VAL A 43 17.50 14.19 -2.41
C VAL A 43 18.79 14.25 -1.59
N GLY A 44 19.38 13.08 -1.34
CA GLY A 44 20.55 12.91 -0.49
C GLY A 44 20.23 12.44 0.93
N ASP A 45 18.98 12.54 1.39
CA ASP A 45 18.58 12.10 2.72
C ASP A 45 18.58 10.58 2.84
N ILE A 46 18.95 10.11 4.03
CA ILE A 46 18.94 8.71 4.41
C ILE A 46 17.65 8.42 5.18
N VAL A 47 16.95 7.36 4.77
CA VAL A 47 15.68 6.92 5.33
C VAL A 47 15.81 5.46 5.76
N GLY A 48 15.54 5.19 7.04
CA GLY A 48 15.54 3.83 7.57
C GLY A 48 15.60 3.79 9.09
N PRO A 49 15.50 2.59 9.69
CA PRO A 49 15.30 1.29 9.02
C PRO A 49 13.87 1.10 8.52
N ILE A 50 13.71 0.61 7.30
CA ILE A 50 12.41 0.26 6.70
C ILE A 50 12.28 -1.25 6.73
N ALA A 51 11.28 -1.73 7.46
CA ALA A 51 10.90 -3.13 7.46
C ALA A 51 10.13 -3.45 6.16
N ALA A 52 10.73 -4.27 5.31
CA ALA A 52 10.09 -4.83 4.13
C ALA A 52 9.97 -6.35 4.27
N GLN A 53 9.26 -7.00 3.34
CA GLN A 53 9.00 -8.44 3.40
C GLN A 53 10.29 -9.29 3.41
N THR A 54 11.34 -8.79 2.78
CA THR A 54 12.63 -9.47 2.62
C THR A 54 13.66 -9.10 3.67
N GLY A 55 13.37 -8.14 4.57
CA GLY A 55 14.30 -7.70 5.62
C GLY A 55 14.20 -6.22 5.99
N GLN A 56 15.21 -5.72 6.70
CA GLN A 56 15.37 -4.32 7.08
C GLN A 56 16.27 -3.61 6.07
N PHE A 57 15.84 -2.45 5.57
CA PHE A 57 16.57 -1.67 4.59
C PHE A 57 16.84 -0.25 5.08
N VAL A 58 18.02 0.28 4.76
CA VAL A 58 18.34 1.70 4.89
C VAL A 58 18.55 2.22 3.49
N CYS A 59 17.77 3.23 3.10
CA CYS A 59 17.74 3.76 1.75
C CYS A 59 18.26 5.20 1.75
N GLN A 60 18.86 5.63 0.66
CA GLN A 60 19.15 7.03 0.41
C GLN A 60 18.38 7.49 -0.82
N VAL A 61 17.77 8.68 -0.76
CA VAL A 61 17.04 9.23 -1.89
C VAL A 61 18.05 9.72 -2.92
N SER A 62 18.22 9.00 -4.02
CA SER A 62 19.17 9.35 -5.09
C SER A 62 18.66 10.48 -5.99
N GLN A 63 17.37 10.47 -6.31
CA GLN A 63 16.73 11.43 -7.20
C GLN A 63 15.23 11.51 -6.93
N LYS A 64 14.64 12.70 -7.09
CA LYS A 64 13.19 12.89 -7.19
C LYS A 64 12.83 13.31 -8.61
N ILE A 65 11.91 12.57 -9.23
CA ILE A 65 11.35 12.92 -10.53
C ILE A 65 10.04 13.68 -10.27
N PRO A 66 9.94 14.96 -10.65
CA PRO A 66 8.70 15.72 -10.44
C PRO A 66 7.58 15.14 -11.30
N ALA A 67 6.35 15.21 -10.80
CA ALA A 67 5.18 14.84 -11.58
C ALA A 67 5.03 15.82 -12.77
N ASP A 68 4.83 15.26 -13.96
CA ASP A 68 4.57 16.06 -15.15
C ASP A 68 3.12 16.57 -15.14
N MET A 69 2.96 17.85 -14.80
CA MET A 69 1.65 18.49 -14.72
C MET A 69 0.99 18.70 -16.10
N THR A 70 1.73 18.59 -17.21
CA THR A 70 1.14 18.64 -18.55
C THR A 70 0.31 17.38 -18.84
N GLN A 71 0.75 16.24 -18.31
CA GLN A 71 0.04 14.97 -18.38
C GLN A 71 -1.12 14.89 -17.37
N TYR A 72 -1.16 15.76 -16.36
CA TYR A 72 -2.25 15.78 -15.39
C TYR A 72 -3.60 16.07 -16.05
N ALA A 73 -3.67 17.01 -17.00
CA ALA A 73 -4.91 17.30 -17.72
C ALA A 73 -5.45 16.07 -18.48
N GLN A 74 -4.55 15.28 -19.07
CA GLN A 74 -4.91 14.06 -19.80
C GLN A 74 -5.31 12.91 -18.86
N ASN A 75 -4.65 12.81 -17.70
CA ASN A 75 -4.85 11.71 -16.73
C ASN A 75 -5.83 12.03 -15.59
N LYS A 76 -6.37 13.25 -15.51
CA LYS A 76 -7.28 13.64 -14.43
C LYS A 76 -8.50 12.73 -14.33
N GLY A 77 -9.07 12.34 -15.48
CA GLY A 77 -10.22 11.45 -15.54
C GLY A 77 -9.93 10.08 -14.94
N SER A 78 -8.79 9.46 -15.31
CA SER A 78 -8.38 8.15 -14.79
C SER A 78 -8.05 8.21 -13.30
N VAL A 79 -7.37 9.26 -12.84
CA VAL A 79 -7.06 9.45 -11.40
C VAL A 79 -8.33 9.60 -10.57
N VAL A 80 -9.31 10.39 -11.01
CA VAL A 80 -10.60 10.54 -10.31
C VAL A 80 -11.34 9.21 -10.27
N GLN A 81 -11.34 8.45 -11.37
CA GLN A 81 -11.99 7.16 -11.44
C GLN A 81 -11.32 6.14 -10.51
N GLU A 82 -9.99 6.13 -10.43
CA GLU A 82 -9.23 5.27 -9.52
C GLU A 82 -9.56 5.57 -8.06
N ILE A 83 -9.52 6.84 -7.64
CA ILE A 83 -9.89 7.25 -6.28
C ILE A 83 -11.34 6.89 -5.96
N THR A 84 -12.24 7.06 -6.93
CA THR A 84 -13.66 6.70 -6.77
C THR A 84 -13.82 5.19 -6.55
N GLN A 85 -13.16 4.36 -7.35
CA GLN A 85 -13.19 2.91 -7.19
C GLN A 85 -12.59 2.46 -5.84
N GLN A 86 -11.48 3.07 -5.41
CA GLN A 86 -10.88 2.82 -4.10
C GLN A 86 -11.88 3.14 -2.97
N ARG A 87 -12.56 4.29 -3.03
CA ARG A 87 -13.59 4.67 -2.04
C ARG A 87 -14.77 3.71 -2.04
N MET A 88 -15.29 3.36 -3.21
CA MET A 88 -16.40 2.42 -3.35
C MET A 88 -16.06 1.05 -2.75
N SER A 89 -14.84 0.57 -2.98
CA SER A 89 -14.37 -0.72 -2.46
C SER A 89 -14.35 -0.76 -0.93
N ILE A 90 -14.08 0.38 -0.27
CA ILE A 90 -14.07 0.51 1.19
C ILE A 90 -15.50 0.71 1.73
N GLN A 91 -16.32 1.53 1.07
CA GLN A 91 -17.65 1.90 1.56
C GLN A 91 -18.71 0.80 1.36
N GLN A 92 -18.64 0.07 0.24
CA GLN A 92 -19.60 -0.97 -0.10
C GLN A 92 -19.76 -2.05 0.99
N PRO A 93 -18.69 -2.65 1.55
CA PRO A 93 -18.83 -3.65 2.61
C PRO A 93 -19.39 -3.04 3.90
N LEU A 94 -18.96 -1.84 4.28
CA LEU A 94 -19.44 -1.16 5.49
C LEU A 94 -20.93 -0.82 5.40
N PHE A 95 -21.38 -0.34 4.24
CA PHE A 95 -22.79 -0.06 3.99
C PHE A 95 -23.64 -1.33 3.98
N ARG A 96 -23.16 -2.40 3.34
CA ARG A 96 -23.87 -3.70 3.39
C ARG A 96 -23.99 -4.21 4.81
N GLN A 97 -22.91 -4.12 5.59
CA GLN A 97 -22.89 -4.52 6.99
C GLN A 97 -23.88 -3.71 7.82
N SER A 98 -23.91 -2.38 7.68
CA SER A 98 -24.83 -1.53 8.43
C SER A 98 -26.30 -1.80 8.11
N VAL A 99 -26.64 -2.05 6.83
CA VAL A 99 -28.00 -2.43 6.42
C VAL A 99 -28.40 -3.77 7.02
N VAL A 100 -27.52 -4.78 6.98
CA VAL A 100 -27.78 -6.09 7.58
C VAL A 100 -27.98 -5.96 9.09
N ASP A 101 -27.13 -5.20 9.78
CA ASP A 101 -27.21 -4.99 11.23
C ASP A 101 -28.49 -4.25 11.62
N GLU A 102 -28.90 -3.25 10.83
CA GLU A 102 -30.17 -2.56 11.04
C GLU A 102 -31.38 -3.48 10.85
N LEU A 103 -31.37 -4.33 9.82
CA LEU A 103 -32.45 -5.27 9.54
C LEU A 103 -32.53 -6.38 10.60
N LYS A 104 -31.38 -6.82 11.15
CA LYS A 104 -31.30 -7.68 12.33
C LYS A 104 -31.92 -7.01 13.56
N ARG A 105 -31.53 -5.75 13.86
CA ARG A 105 -32.08 -4.97 14.99
C ARG A 105 -33.60 -4.83 14.90
N ARG A 106 -34.12 -4.58 13.70
CA ARG A 106 -35.56 -4.50 13.41
C ARG A 106 -36.27 -5.86 13.37
N LYS A 107 -35.56 -6.97 13.65
CA LYS A 107 -36.04 -8.37 13.60
C LYS A 107 -36.64 -8.77 12.24
N LYS A 108 -36.31 -8.06 11.16
CA LYS A 108 -36.78 -8.36 9.79
C LYS A 108 -35.94 -9.43 9.10
N ILE A 109 -34.75 -9.72 9.63
CA ILE A 109 -33.89 -10.83 9.21
C ILE A 109 -33.67 -11.75 10.40
N LYS A 110 -33.91 -13.06 10.21
CA LYS A 110 -33.43 -14.13 11.09
C LYS A 110 -32.33 -14.90 10.36
N MET A 111 -31.11 -14.83 10.86
CA MET A 111 -30.02 -15.68 10.37
C MET A 111 -29.97 -16.97 11.18
N ASN A 112 -29.78 -18.10 10.52
CA ASN A 112 -29.52 -19.38 11.17
C ASN A 112 -28.00 -19.57 11.28
N ASP A 113 -27.43 -19.07 12.38
CA ASP A 113 -25.99 -19.05 12.61
C ASP A 113 -25.37 -20.46 12.63
N ALA A 114 -26.16 -21.49 12.99
CA ALA A 114 -25.74 -22.89 12.96
C ALA A 114 -25.61 -23.44 11.53
N ALA A 115 -26.49 -23.05 10.61
CA ALA A 115 -26.39 -23.43 9.21
C ALA A 115 -25.24 -22.68 8.51
N LEU A 116 -25.05 -21.41 8.83
CA LEU A 116 -23.96 -20.59 8.29
C LEU A 116 -22.59 -21.12 8.73
N SER A 117 -22.44 -21.47 10.01
CA SER A 117 -21.20 -22.04 10.55
C SER A 117 -20.81 -23.34 9.85
N ARG A 118 -21.78 -24.24 9.61
CA ARG A 118 -21.52 -25.50 8.86
C ARG A 118 -21.04 -25.24 7.43
N LEU A 119 -21.61 -24.26 6.75
CA LEU A 119 -21.26 -23.90 5.38
C LEU A 119 -19.84 -23.32 5.33
N LEU A 120 -19.48 -22.43 6.25
CA LEU A 120 -18.13 -21.87 6.34
C LEU A 120 -17.07 -22.93 6.66
N SER A 121 -17.36 -23.85 7.58
CA SER A 121 -16.45 -24.97 7.90
C SER A 121 -16.22 -25.90 6.71
N SER A 122 -17.23 -26.12 5.86
CA SER A 122 -17.08 -26.94 4.65
C SER A 122 -16.24 -26.29 3.55
N TYR A 123 -16.04 -24.97 3.58
CA TYR A 123 -15.25 -24.22 2.59
C TYR A 123 -13.77 -24.06 2.98
N GLN A 124 -13.43 -24.32 4.25
CA GLN A 124 -12.06 -24.29 4.77
C GLN A 124 -11.39 -25.67 4.77
N SER A 125 -12.07 -26.72 4.31
CA SER A 125 -11.55 -28.10 4.17
C SER A 125 -11.05 -28.38 2.76
#